data_AF-A0A938YS54-F1
#
_entry.id   AF-A0A938YS54-F1
#
_cell.length_a   1.000
_cell.length_b   1.000
_cell.length_c   1.000
_cell.angle_alpha   90.00
_cell.angle_beta   90.00
_cell.angle_gamma   90.00
#
_symmetry.space_group_name_H-M   'P 1'
#
loop_
_entity.id
_entity.type
_entity.pdbx_description
1 polymer ?
#
loop_
_entity_poly.entity_id
_entity_poly.type
_entity_poly.pdbx_seq_one_letter_code
_entity_poly.pdbx_strand_id
1 'polypeptide(L)'
;MASPGARSVPAPPRAEAVVDLDAVTANTRALLARARQARPDVAVMAVVKAEGYGHGAAACARAALAGGATWLGVATLAEAVALRAAGLTAPLLAWLWVPGDDLAGAVAADVQIAVSGPVQLDALLAAVGDTRPRIHVKVDTGLGRNGVGPAELAATVDAVAAAQRAGRVEFVGLMSHLAGADVPGDPSVAEQTALFRAAERTFVAAGLAPAVRHLANTAATLDHPDCVFDLVRCGIGLYGLDPTEPGATPRLPLVPAMTLRATVAQVKRVPAGWGVSYGLTYRTTTETTLALVPLGYADGIPRAASSVGPVLLGGRRRQIAGRVAMDQFVVDCGDDPVAIGDAVTLFGPGTAGEPTAREWAEVTGTIDYEIVTRIGSRVPRRPSGAPGGES
;
A
#
# COMPACT_ATOMS: atom_id res chain seq x y z
N MET A 1 -25.78 -45.83 -18.43
CA MET A 1 -24.64 -44.97 -18.85
C MET A 1 -25.04 -43.53 -18.58
N ALA A 2 -24.54 -42.95 -17.49
CA ALA A 2 -24.79 -41.55 -17.15
C ALA A 2 -23.76 -40.66 -17.85
N SER A 3 -24.23 -39.65 -18.58
CA SER A 3 -23.36 -38.63 -19.18
C SER A 3 -22.51 -37.95 -18.11
N PRO A 4 -21.20 -37.77 -18.32
CA PRO A 4 -20.37 -37.01 -17.39
C PRO A 4 -20.83 -35.56 -17.43
N GLY A 5 -21.23 -35.03 -16.27
CA GLY A 5 -21.67 -33.65 -16.11
C GLY A 5 -20.59 -32.68 -16.60
N ALA A 6 -20.92 -31.88 -17.60
CA ALA A 6 -20.10 -30.75 -18.01
C ALA A 6 -19.94 -29.84 -16.78
N ARG A 7 -18.71 -29.73 -16.25
CA ARG A 7 -18.38 -28.69 -15.28
C ARG A 7 -18.67 -27.35 -15.95
N SER A 8 -19.67 -26.63 -15.47
CA SER A 8 -19.94 -25.27 -15.95
C SER A 8 -18.70 -24.42 -15.73
N VAL A 9 -18.09 -23.95 -16.82
CA VAL A 9 -17.06 -22.93 -16.74
C VAL A 9 -17.70 -21.71 -16.04
N PRO A 10 -17.15 -21.21 -14.93
CA PRO A 10 -17.71 -20.05 -14.26
C PRO A 10 -17.79 -18.88 -15.25
N ALA A 11 -18.91 -18.15 -15.24
CA ALA A 11 -19.01 -16.93 -16.02
C ALA A 11 -17.88 -15.95 -15.62
N PRO A 12 -17.28 -15.23 -16.59
CA PRO A 12 -16.21 -14.29 -16.29
C PRO A 12 -16.72 -13.19 -15.34
N PRO A 13 -15.92 -12.76 -14.35
CA PRO A 13 -16.35 -11.75 -13.40
C PRO A 13 -16.57 -10.39 -14.11
N ARG A 14 -17.49 -9.57 -13.59
CA ARG A 14 -17.68 -8.17 -14.05
C ARG A 14 -16.33 -7.44 -14.08
N ALA A 15 -15.62 -7.50 -12.95
CA ALA A 15 -14.28 -6.98 -12.75
C ALA A 15 -13.65 -7.68 -11.54
N GLU A 16 -12.32 -7.69 -11.49
CA GLU A 16 -11.54 -8.19 -10.36
C GLU A 16 -10.16 -7.53 -10.31
N ALA A 17 -9.60 -7.44 -9.10
CA ALA A 17 -8.19 -7.18 -8.87
C ALA A 17 -7.52 -8.51 -8.53
N VAL A 18 -6.77 -9.06 -9.48
CA VAL A 18 -5.98 -10.28 -9.25
C VAL A 18 -4.70 -9.88 -8.51
N VAL A 19 -4.41 -10.55 -7.40
CA VAL A 19 -3.28 -10.23 -6.52
C VAL A 19 -2.35 -11.42 -6.43
N ASP A 20 -1.18 -11.31 -7.03
CA ASP A 20 -0.13 -12.32 -7.01
C ASP A 20 0.62 -12.29 -5.67
N LEU A 21 0.34 -13.29 -4.82
CA LEU A 21 0.98 -13.44 -3.52
C LEU A 21 2.42 -13.97 -3.62
N ASP A 22 2.77 -14.67 -4.70
CA ASP A 22 4.14 -15.11 -4.94
C ASP A 22 5.01 -13.88 -5.27
N ALA A 23 4.47 -12.92 -6.02
CA ALA A 23 5.11 -11.62 -6.24
C ALA A 23 5.35 -10.87 -4.92
N VAL A 24 4.33 -10.77 -4.04
CA VAL A 24 4.48 -10.12 -2.72
C VAL A 24 5.56 -10.80 -1.87
N THR A 25 5.58 -12.13 -1.86
CA THR A 25 6.59 -12.94 -1.17
C THR A 25 8.00 -12.66 -1.72
N ALA A 26 8.16 -12.69 -3.05
CA ALA A 26 9.44 -12.46 -3.72
C ALA A 26 9.95 -11.02 -3.52
N ASN A 27 9.07 -10.03 -3.64
CA ASN A 27 9.39 -8.62 -3.40
C ASN A 27 9.87 -8.40 -1.96
N THR A 28 9.18 -9.00 -0.99
CA THR A 28 9.57 -8.91 0.42
C THR A 28 10.95 -9.50 0.66
N ARG A 29 11.23 -10.66 0.05
CA ARG A 29 12.55 -11.30 0.11
C ARG A 29 13.65 -10.42 -0.49
N ALA A 30 13.38 -9.79 -1.64
CA ALA A 30 14.31 -8.88 -2.29
C ALA A 30 14.61 -7.64 -1.43
N LEU A 31 13.58 -7.04 -0.83
CA LEU A 31 13.72 -5.90 0.08
C LEU A 31 14.51 -6.26 1.33
N LEU A 32 14.25 -7.42 1.93
CA LEU A 32 15.02 -7.92 3.06
C LEU A 32 16.50 -8.13 2.69
N ALA A 33 16.77 -8.75 1.54
CA ALA A 33 18.13 -8.95 1.06
C ALA A 33 18.87 -7.61 0.85
N ARG A 34 18.17 -6.62 0.26
CA ARG A 34 18.72 -5.27 0.07
C ARG A 34 19.00 -4.57 1.40
N ALA A 35 18.09 -4.64 2.36
CA ALA A 35 18.27 -4.07 3.69
C ALA A 35 19.47 -4.71 4.41
N ARG A 36 19.63 -6.04 4.28
CA ARG A 36 20.73 -6.80 4.92
C ARG A 36 22.11 -6.46 4.40
N GLN A 37 22.23 -5.92 3.20
CA GLN A 37 23.49 -5.37 2.70
C GLN A 37 23.95 -4.15 3.51
N ALA A 38 23.00 -3.35 4.02
CA ALA A 38 23.31 -2.22 4.90
C ALA A 38 23.46 -2.67 6.37
N ARG A 39 22.63 -3.61 6.82
CA ARG A 39 22.67 -4.12 8.19
C ARG A 39 22.25 -5.61 8.27
N PRO A 40 23.17 -6.54 8.58
CA PRO A 40 22.90 -7.98 8.53
C PRO A 40 21.69 -8.47 9.33
N ASP A 41 21.47 -7.92 10.52
CA ASP A 41 20.41 -8.35 11.45
C ASP A 41 19.11 -7.55 11.33
N VAL A 42 18.98 -6.73 10.28
CA VAL A 42 17.79 -5.90 10.09
C VAL A 42 16.53 -6.74 9.89
N ALA A 43 15.46 -6.30 10.54
CA ALA A 43 14.11 -6.83 10.34
C ALA A 43 13.34 -6.00 9.30
N VAL A 44 12.32 -6.60 8.70
CA VAL A 44 11.37 -5.90 7.81
C VAL A 44 9.99 -5.88 8.47
N MET A 45 9.43 -4.67 8.59
CA MET A 45 8.01 -4.45 8.87
C MET A 45 7.27 -4.33 7.55
N ALA A 46 6.38 -5.27 7.28
CA ALA A 46 5.48 -5.22 6.13
C ALA A 46 4.33 -4.25 6.43
N VAL A 47 4.28 -3.13 5.71
CA VAL A 47 3.25 -2.10 5.86
C VAL A 47 2.04 -2.46 5.00
N VAL A 48 0.96 -2.89 5.66
CA VAL A 48 -0.27 -3.43 5.03
C VAL A 48 -1.52 -2.59 5.32
N LYS A 49 -1.33 -1.31 5.70
CA LYS A 49 -2.43 -0.33 5.83
C LYS A 49 -3.22 -0.16 4.53
N ALA A 50 -4.41 0.41 4.64
CA ALA A 50 -5.34 0.70 3.56
C ALA A 50 -5.63 -0.55 2.73
N GLU A 51 -6.08 -1.63 3.38
CA GLU A 51 -6.34 -2.93 2.75
C GLU A 51 -5.12 -3.47 1.98
N GLY A 52 -3.92 -3.38 2.55
CA GLY A 52 -2.69 -3.76 1.86
C GLY A 52 -2.47 -2.92 0.60
N TYR A 53 -2.62 -1.59 0.68
CA TYR A 53 -2.57 -0.69 -0.48
C TYR A 53 -3.56 -1.13 -1.57
N GLY A 54 -4.75 -1.58 -1.15
CA GLY A 54 -5.79 -2.11 -2.03
C GLY A 54 -5.60 -3.56 -2.50
N HIS A 55 -4.59 -4.30 -2.05
CA HIS A 55 -4.31 -5.68 -2.47
C HIS A 55 -4.96 -6.76 -1.58
N GLY A 56 -5.52 -6.38 -0.43
CA GLY A 56 -6.08 -7.28 0.58
C GLY A 56 -5.10 -7.52 1.72
N ALA A 57 -5.33 -6.86 2.86
CA ALA A 57 -4.35 -6.76 3.95
C ALA A 57 -3.92 -8.12 4.51
N ALA A 58 -4.87 -9.00 4.87
CA ALA A 58 -4.55 -10.28 5.52
C ALA A 58 -3.77 -11.23 4.60
N ALA A 59 -4.16 -11.32 3.32
CA ALA A 59 -3.49 -12.19 2.35
C ALA A 59 -2.06 -11.70 2.07
N CYS A 60 -1.89 -10.39 1.81
CA CYS A 60 -0.57 -9.81 1.60
C CYS A 60 0.32 -9.85 2.84
N ALA A 61 -0.26 -9.70 4.04
CA ALA A 61 0.51 -9.84 5.28
C ALA A 61 1.06 -11.25 5.45
N ARG A 62 0.28 -12.31 5.18
CA ARG A 62 0.80 -13.70 5.21
C ARG A 62 1.90 -13.92 4.17
N ALA A 63 1.71 -13.43 2.95
CA ALA A 63 2.71 -13.51 1.90
C ALA A 63 4.01 -12.78 2.26
N ALA A 64 3.91 -11.58 2.84
CA ALA A 64 5.07 -10.82 3.28
C ALA A 64 5.83 -11.54 4.43
N LEU A 65 5.11 -12.13 5.39
CA LEU A 65 5.71 -12.97 6.44
C LEU A 65 6.43 -14.19 5.83
N ALA A 66 5.83 -14.87 4.86
CA ALA A 66 6.48 -15.96 4.11
C ALA A 66 7.71 -15.48 3.31
N GLY A 67 7.73 -14.21 2.91
CA GLY A 67 8.86 -13.54 2.27
C GLY A 67 9.98 -13.11 3.22
N GLY A 68 9.80 -13.31 4.53
CA GLY A 68 10.79 -13.02 5.57
C GLY A 68 10.56 -11.72 6.35
N ALA A 69 9.43 -11.03 6.15
CA ALA A 69 9.03 -9.99 7.09
C ALA A 69 8.79 -10.60 8.48
N THR A 70 9.19 -9.88 9.52
CA THR A 70 9.01 -10.33 10.93
C THR A 70 8.11 -9.40 11.72
N TRP A 71 7.70 -8.28 11.13
CA TRP A 71 6.79 -7.30 11.71
C TRP A 71 5.69 -6.94 10.71
N LEU A 72 4.56 -6.45 11.23
CA LEU A 72 3.46 -5.88 10.47
C LEU A 72 3.21 -4.43 10.93
N GLY A 73 2.82 -3.58 9.99
CA GLY A 73 2.51 -2.18 10.26
C GLY A 73 1.21 -1.75 9.59
N VAL A 74 0.32 -1.11 10.34
CA VAL A 74 -0.94 -0.54 9.84
C VAL A 74 -1.11 0.89 10.33
N ALA A 75 -2.05 1.64 9.74
CA ALA A 75 -2.31 3.00 10.19
C ALA A 75 -3.16 2.98 11.45
N THR A 76 -4.32 2.33 11.39
CA THR A 76 -5.39 2.46 12.39
C THR A 76 -5.49 1.24 13.31
N LEU A 77 -6.11 1.44 14.48
CA LEU A 77 -6.40 0.34 15.42
C LEU A 77 -7.35 -0.69 14.80
N ALA A 78 -8.35 -0.24 14.03
CA ALA A 78 -9.31 -1.12 13.37
C ALA A 78 -8.64 -2.08 12.37
N GLU A 79 -7.70 -1.58 11.56
CA GLU A 79 -6.89 -2.43 10.68
C GLU A 79 -6.08 -3.45 11.48
N ALA A 80 -5.52 -3.05 12.61
CA ALA A 80 -4.71 -3.94 13.44
C ALA A 80 -5.55 -5.07 14.04
N VAL A 81 -6.71 -4.74 14.60
CA VAL A 81 -7.66 -5.71 15.16
C VAL A 81 -8.18 -6.65 14.06
N ALA A 82 -8.44 -6.16 12.85
CA ALA A 82 -8.84 -7.00 11.72
C ALA A 82 -7.76 -8.03 11.35
N LEU A 83 -6.47 -7.66 11.37
CA LEU A 83 -5.38 -8.60 11.15
C LEU A 83 -5.27 -9.64 12.28
N ARG A 84 -5.50 -9.24 13.53
CA ARG A 84 -5.56 -10.17 14.67
C ARG A 84 -6.72 -11.15 14.54
N ALA A 85 -7.90 -10.67 14.16
CA ALA A 85 -9.07 -11.51 13.89
C ALA A 85 -8.82 -12.50 12.72
N ALA A 86 -7.96 -12.13 11.77
CA ALA A 86 -7.51 -13.02 10.70
C ALA A 86 -6.39 -14.00 11.14
N GLY A 87 -6.03 -14.05 12.43
CA GLY A 87 -5.07 -14.99 12.99
C GLY A 87 -3.60 -14.64 12.80
N LEU A 88 -3.26 -13.39 12.44
CA LEU A 88 -1.87 -12.97 12.33
C LEU A 88 -1.29 -12.64 13.72
N THR A 89 -0.19 -13.28 14.08
CA THR A 89 0.42 -13.20 15.42
C THR A 89 1.76 -12.47 15.46
N ALA A 90 2.35 -12.13 14.31
CA ALA A 90 3.59 -11.35 14.25
C ALA A 90 3.44 -10.00 15.00
N PRO A 91 4.53 -9.42 15.53
CA PRO A 91 4.54 -8.08 16.09
C PRO A 91 3.86 -7.07 15.14
N LEU A 92 2.86 -6.35 15.65
CA LEU A 92 1.99 -5.49 14.86
C LEU A 92 1.93 -4.10 15.48
N LEU A 93 2.31 -3.08 14.70
CA LEU A 93 2.30 -1.69 15.12
C LEU A 93 1.17 -0.91 14.42
N ALA A 94 0.40 -0.14 15.19
CA ALA A 94 -0.51 0.89 14.69
C ALA A 94 -0.08 2.28 15.17
N TRP A 95 -0.20 3.31 14.33
CA TRP A 95 0.41 4.63 14.59
C TRP A 95 -0.50 5.84 14.36
N LEU A 96 -1.75 5.63 13.97
CA LEU A 96 -2.73 6.67 13.73
C LEU A 96 -4.02 6.34 14.47
N TRP A 97 -4.24 7.06 15.55
CA TRP A 97 -5.39 6.94 16.42
C TRP A 97 -5.69 8.30 17.04
N VAL A 98 -6.92 8.47 17.50
CA VAL A 98 -7.41 9.68 18.18
C VAL A 98 -7.96 9.35 19.55
N PRO A 99 -8.01 10.32 20.49
CA PRO A 99 -8.70 10.12 21.76
C PRO A 99 -10.13 9.62 21.53
N GLY A 100 -10.51 8.53 22.20
CA GLY A 100 -11.82 7.88 22.05
C GLY A 100 -11.81 6.60 21.19
N ASP A 101 -10.74 6.33 20.45
CA ASP A 101 -10.55 5.03 19.80
C ASP A 101 -10.40 3.90 20.86
N ASP A 102 -10.72 2.66 20.48
CA ASP A 102 -10.63 1.48 21.35
C ASP A 102 -9.17 1.02 21.57
N LEU A 103 -8.42 1.83 22.32
CA LEU A 103 -7.02 1.55 22.70
C LEU A 103 -6.91 0.31 23.59
N ALA A 104 -7.88 0.11 24.49
CA ALA A 104 -7.92 -1.04 25.38
C ALA A 104 -8.09 -2.34 24.59
N GLY A 105 -9.02 -2.39 23.65
CA GLY A 105 -9.23 -3.53 22.76
C GLY A 105 -8.03 -3.80 21.86
N ALA A 106 -7.39 -2.76 21.31
CA ALA A 106 -6.17 -2.92 20.52
C ALA A 106 -5.02 -3.53 21.34
N VAL A 107 -4.78 -3.02 22.56
CA VAL A 107 -3.72 -3.54 23.45
C VAL A 107 -4.05 -4.97 23.92
N ALA A 108 -5.31 -5.26 24.24
CA ALA A 108 -5.75 -6.61 24.57
C ALA A 108 -5.58 -7.60 23.40
N ALA A 109 -5.67 -7.12 22.15
CA ALA A 109 -5.37 -7.87 20.94
C ALA A 109 -3.86 -7.92 20.60
N ASP A 110 -2.98 -7.59 21.55
CA ASP A 110 -1.52 -7.62 21.39
C ASP A 110 -0.99 -6.68 20.28
N VAL A 111 -1.67 -5.53 20.08
CA VAL A 111 -1.23 -4.47 19.17
C VAL A 111 -0.29 -3.51 19.89
N GLN A 112 0.86 -3.22 19.28
CA GLN A 112 1.78 -2.18 19.74
C GLN A 112 1.31 -0.81 19.23
N ILE A 113 1.43 0.22 20.07
CA ILE A 113 0.86 1.54 19.80
C ILE A 113 1.96 2.58 19.65
N ALA A 114 1.97 3.31 18.53
CA ALA A 114 2.82 4.49 18.41
C ALA A 114 2.19 5.68 19.14
N VAL A 115 2.98 6.38 19.95
CA VAL A 115 2.59 7.63 20.62
C VAL A 115 3.49 8.77 20.14
N SER A 116 2.93 9.97 20.04
CA SER A 116 3.59 11.16 19.49
C SER A 116 3.73 12.30 20.50
N GLY A 117 3.57 12.03 21.80
CA GLY A 117 3.75 13.04 22.84
C GLY A 117 3.07 12.66 24.16
N PRO A 118 3.20 13.49 25.21
CA PRO A 118 2.69 13.19 26.55
C PRO A 118 1.18 13.02 26.58
N VAL A 119 0.44 13.87 25.85
CA VAL A 119 -1.03 13.81 25.80
C VAL A 119 -1.52 12.46 25.26
N GLN A 120 -0.87 11.93 24.23
CA GLN A 120 -1.20 10.60 23.69
C GLN A 120 -0.77 9.48 24.63
N LEU A 121 0.39 9.60 25.30
CA LEU A 121 0.79 8.63 26.30
C LEU A 121 -0.23 8.55 27.45
N ASP A 122 -0.66 9.68 27.97
CA ASP A 122 -1.64 9.76 29.07
C ASP A 122 -3.00 9.18 28.64
N ALA A 123 -3.47 9.51 27.44
CA ALA A 123 -4.72 8.96 26.90
C ALA A 123 -4.66 7.43 26.75
N LEU A 124 -3.54 6.90 26.26
CA LEU A 124 -3.30 5.46 26.18
C LEU A 124 -3.32 4.82 27.57
N LEU A 125 -2.56 5.37 28.53
CA LEU A 125 -2.46 4.84 29.88
C LEU A 125 -3.79 4.89 30.64
N ALA A 126 -4.60 5.92 30.41
CA ALA A 126 -5.95 6.02 30.97
C ALA A 126 -6.88 4.95 30.39
N ALA A 127 -6.82 4.70 29.08
CA ALA A 127 -7.68 3.73 28.41
C ALA A 127 -7.38 2.27 28.81
N VAL A 128 -6.11 1.91 29.00
CA VAL A 128 -5.68 0.52 29.23
C VAL A 128 -5.64 0.11 30.71
N GLY A 129 -5.85 1.06 31.63
CA GLY A 129 -5.81 0.83 33.07
C GLY A 129 -4.45 0.28 33.51
N ASP A 130 -4.45 -0.85 34.21
CA ASP A 130 -3.21 -1.48 34.72
C ASP A 130 -2.50 -2.39 33.71
N THR A 131 -3.08 -2.54 32.51
CA THR A 131 -2.40 -3.25 31.42
C THR A 131 -1.16 -2.47 31.00
N ARG A 132 -0.04 -3.17 30.78
CA ARG A 132 1.23 -2.57 30.34
C ARG A 132 1.32 -2.60 28.81
N PRO A 133 0.93 -1.54 28.07
CA PRO A 133 1.05 -1.52 26.62
C PRO A 133 2.51 -1.47 26.17
N ARG A 134 2.77 -2.11 25.03
CA ARG A 134 4.01 -1.97 24.26
C ARG A 134 3.90 -0.77 23.34
N ILE A 135 4.80 0.19 23.51
CA ILE A 135 4.75 1.47 22.79
C ILE A 135 5.96 1.70 21.90
N HIS A 136 5.71 2.38 20.80
CA HIS A 136 6.75 3.04 20.02
C HIS A 136 6.58 4.56 20.17
N VAL A 137 7.68 5.31 20.28
CA VAL A 137 7.60 6.77 20.26
C VAL A 137 7.94 7.25 18.86
N LYS A 138 7.03 8.02 18.26
CA LYS A 138 7.24 8.67 16.98
C LYS A 138 7.77 10.08 17.21
N VAL A 139 8.96 10.38 16.71
CA VAL A 139 9.53 11.74 16.72
C VAL A 139 9.35 12.38 15.36
N ASP A 140 9.11 13.69 15.33
CA ASP A 140 9.12 14.44 14.06
C ASP A 140 10.52 14.99 13.82
N THR A 141 11.17 14.49 12.77
CA THR A 141 12.51 14.91 12.38
C THR A 141 12.51 15.89 11.22
N GLY A 142 11.35 16.38 10.78
CA GLY A 142 11.24 17.36 9.68
C GLY A 142 10.15 17.07 8.65
N LEU A 143 9.33 16.03 8.86
CA LEU A 143 8.20 15.77 7.97
C LEU A 143 7.02 16.71 8.25
N GLY A 144 6.88 17.20 9.49
CA GLY A 144 5.85 18.17 9.87
C GLY A 144 4.43 17.59 9.88
N ARG A 145 4.28 16.27 10.10
CA ARG A 145 2.98 15.57 9.97
C ARG A 145 2.43 15.04 11.29
N ASN A 146 3.19 14.19 11.95
CA ASN A 146 2.86 13.58 13.24
C ASN A 146 4.20 13.21 13.90
N GLY A 147 4.22 13.09 15.22
CA GLY A 147 5.41 12.80 16.01
C GLY A 147 5.70 13.91 16.98
N VAL A 148 6.51 13.59 17.98
CA VAL A 148 6.98 14.52 19.01
C VAL A 148 7.80 15.62 18.35
N GLY A 149 7.35 16.87 18.49
CA GLY A 149 8.08 18.02 18.00
C GLY A 149 9.33 18.32 18.85
N PRO A 150 10.31 19.10 18.35
CA PRO A 150 11.55 19.40 19.07
C PRO A 150 11.33 20.01 20.46
N ALA A 151 10.32 20.87 20.62
CA ALA A 151 10.00 21.52 21.89
C ALA A 151 9.43 20.56 22.95
N GLU A 152 8.78 19.47 22.52
CA GLU A 152 8.12 18.50 23.40
C GLU A 152 8.99 17.26 23.67
N LEU A 153 10.16 17.16 23.02
CA LEU A 153 11.03 15.99 23.10
C LEU A 153 11.44 15.68 24.54
N ALA A 154 11.92 16.67 25.28
CA ALA A 154 12.35 16.48 26.67
C ALA A 154 11.18 16.02 27.56
N ALA A 155 10.04 16.72 27.49
CA ALA A 155 8.85 16.36 28.26
C ALA A 155 8.33 14.95 27.91
N THR A 156 8.41 14.54 26.65
CA THR A 156 8.03 13.18 26.24
C THR A 156 8.97 12.13 26.79
N VAL A 157 10.29 12.38 26.75
CA VAL A 157 11.30 11.47 27.31
C VAL A 157 11.07 11.28 28.80
N ASP A 158 10.85 12.37 29.54
CA ASP A 158 10.58 12.32 30.98
C ASP A 158 9.30 11.53 31.30
N ALA A 159 8.21 11.77 30.55
CA ALA A 159 6.94 11.09 30.72
C ALA A 159 7.05 9.58 30.44
N VAL A 160 7.71 9.20 29.34
CA VAL A 160 7.95 7.79 28.99
C VAL A 160 8.86 7.11 30.02
N ALA A 161 9.90 7.80 30.50
CA ALA A 161 10.82 7.26 31.50
C ALA A 161 10.11 7.04 32.84
N ALA A 162 9.27 7.98 33.27
CA ALA A 162 8.44 7.84 34.45
C ALA A 162 7.46 6.65 34.32
N ALA A 163 6.75 6.55 33.20
CA ALA A 163 5.81 5.45 32.95
C ALA A 163 6.51 4.09 32.89
N GLN A 164 7.68 3.99 32.25
CA GLN A 164 8.46 2.76 32.20
C GLN A 164 8.94 2.33 33.60
N ARG A 165 9.51 3.25 34.39
CA ARG A 165 9.94 2.95 35.78
C ARG A 165 8.78 2.52 36.68
N ALA A 166 7.59 3.07 36.45
CA ALA A 166 6.37 2.68 37.15
C ALA A 166 5.78 1.35 36.64
N GLY A 167 6.40 0.69 35.66
CA GLY A 167 5.88 -0.55 35.07
C GLY A 167 4.60 -0.36 34.23
N ARG A 168 4.26 0.89 33.89
CA ARG A 168 3.01 1.25 33.19
C ARG A 168 3.10 1.10 31.69
N VAL A 169 4.31 1.13 31.11
CA VAL A 169 4.54 0.87 29.68
C VAL A 169 5.76 -0.02 29.48
N GLU A 170 5.83 -0.66 28.32
CA GLU A 170 7.06 -1.19 27.76
C GLU A 170 7.45 -0.34 26.55
N PHE A 171 8.55 0.41 26.67
CA PHE A 171 9.11 1.18 25.58
C PHE A 171 9.87 0.25 24.63
N VAL A 172 9.25 -0.08 23.49
CA VAL A 172 9.78 -1.05 22.52
C VAL A 172 10.59 -0.37 21.44
N GLY A 173 10.15 0.77 20.91
CA GLY A 173 10.81 1.33 19.74
C GLY A 173 10.75 2.84 19.57
N LEU A 174 11.71 3.35 18.80
CA LEU A 174 11.79 4.74 18.38
C LEU A 174 11.63 4.83 16.86
N MET A 175 10.78 5.74 16.40
CA MET A 175 10.46 5.85 14.98
C MET A 175 10.39 7.28 14.47
N SER A 176 10.71 7.47 13.20
CA SER A 176 10.38 8.69 12.45
C SER A 176 10.03 8.30 11.00
N HIS A 177 9.78 9.28 10.14
CA HIS A 177 9.47 9.07 8.73
C HIS A 177 10.12 10.16 7.86
N LEU A 178 10.80 9.72 6.80
CA LEU A 178 11.51 10.58 5.87
C LEU A 178 10.56 11.30 4.92
N ALA A 179 10.95 12.50 4.50
CA ALA A 179 10.20 13.36 3.59
C ALA A 179 10.61 13.15 2.13
N GLY A 180 11.89 13.28 1.81
CA GLY A 180 12.41 13.24 0.43
C GLY A 180 13.19 11.97 0.06
N ALA A 181 12.92 10.83 0.69
CA ALA A 181 13.71 9.61 0.46
C ALA A 181 13.58 9.03 -0.97
N ASP A 182 12.48 9.35 -1.65
CA ASP A 182 12.14 9.04 -3.03
C ASP A 182 12.73 10.02 -4.06
N VAL A 183 13.25 11.17 -3.59
CA VAL A 183 13.89 12.19 -4.43
C VAL A 183 15.42 11.97 -4.40
N PRO A 184 16.07 11.65 -5.53
CA PRO A 184 17.51 11.42 -5.56
C PRO A 184 18.31 12.63 -5.08
N GLY A 185 19.18 12.42 -4.08
CA GLY A 185 20.09 13.45 -3.57
C GLY A 185 19.44 14.51 -2.67
N ASP A 186 18.20 14.31 -2.23
CA ASP A 186 17.52 15.26 -1.34
C ASP A 186 18.26 15.38 0.02
N PRO A 187 18.71 16.60 0.40
CA PRO A 187 19.50 16.80 1.62
C PRO A 187 18.70 16.53 2.90
N SER A 188 17.36 16.60 2.86
CA SER A 188 16.51 16.36 4.02
C SER A 188 16.72 14.96 4.60
N VAL A 189 17.10 13.96 3.79
CA VAL A 189 17.33 12.60 4.28
C VAL A 189 18.46 12.55 5.30
N ALA A 190 19.59 13.22 5.01
CA ALA A 190 20.72 13.29 5.92
C ALA A 190 20.38 14.10 7.18
N GLU A 191 19.70 15.23 7.02
CA GLU A 191 19.27 16.10 8.13
C GLU A 191 18.31 15.37 9.08
N GLN A 192 17.27 14.74 8.54
CA GLN A 192 16.29 13.97 9.31
C GLN A 192 16.95 12.79 10.03
N THR A 193 17.94 12.14 9.41
CA THR A 193 18.69 11.03 10.02
C THR A 193 19.54 11.51 11.19
N ALA A 194 20.21 12.67 11.06
CA ALA A 194 20.98 13.27 12.14
C ALA A 194 20.08 13.64 13.33
N LEU A 195 18.91 14.24 13.06
CA LEU A 195 17.91 14.57 14.08
C LEU A 195 17.35 13.32 14.77
N PHE A 196 17.10 12.24 14.01
CA PHE A 196 16.66 10.96 14.58
C PHE A 196 17.69 10.38 15.56
N ARG A 197 18.98 10.38 15.19
CA ARG A 197 20.08 9.94 16.07
C ARG A 197 20.23 10.85 17.29
N ALA A 198 19.98 12.15 17.15
CA ALA A 198 19.99 13.07 18.28
C ALA A 198 18.87 12.78 19.27
N ALA A 199 17.65 12.56 18.77
CA ALA A 199 16.52 12.15 19.61
C ALA A 199 16.81 10.82 20.32
N GLU A 200 17.34 9.81 19.62
CA GLU A 200 17.76 8.53 20.20
C GLU A 200 18.71 8.72 21.39
N ARG A 201 19.73 9.58 21.27
CA ARG A 201 20.67 9.86 22.36
C ARG A 201 19.96 10.44 23.58
N THR A 202 18.96 11.31 23.39
CA THR A 202 18.16 11.87 24.49
C THR A 202 17.37 10.78 25.23
N PHE A 203 16.75 9.85 24.51
CA PHE A 203 16.06 8.70 25.13
C PHE A 203 17.03 7.80 25.90
N VAL A 204 18.17 7.43 25.28
CA VAL A 204 19.17 6.56 25.92
C VAL A 204 19.76 7.20 27.19
N ALA A 205 20.03 8.51 27.18
CA ALA A 205 20.54 9.23 28.34
C ALA A 205 19.55 9.21 29.53
N ALA A 206 18.25 9.07 29.27
CA ALA A 206 17.21 8.91 30.28
C ALA A 206 16.98 7.44 30.70
N GLY A 207 17.83 6.51 30.27
CA GLY A 207 17.70 5.08 30.56
C GLY A 207 16.66 4.35 29.69
N LEU A 208 16.21 4.98 28.58
CA LEU A 208 15.27 4.40 27.62
C LEU A 208 16.01 3.94 26.37
N ALA A 209 16.57 2.73 26.41
CA ALA A 209 17.15 2.09 25.23
C ALA A 209 16.04 1.39 24.42
N PRO A 210 15.71 1.82 23.18
CA PRO A 210 14.70 1.15 22.37
C PRO A 210 15.21 -0.21 21.89
N ALA A 211 14.36 -1.23 21.89
CA ALA A 211 14.67 -2.54 21.32
C ALA A 211 14.75 -2.47 19.79
N VAL A 212 13.95 -1.60 19.15
CA VAL A 212 14.00 -1.38 17.71
C VAL A 212 13.96 0.10 17.35
N ARG A 213 14.85 0.52 16.46
CA ARG A 213 14.87 1.84 15.83
C ARG A 213 14.47 1.68 14.37
N HIS A 214 13.57 2.55 13.88
CA HIS A 214 13.15 2.48 12.48
C HIS A 214 12.82 3.83 11.86
N LEU A 215 13.56 4.15 10.79
CA LEU A 215 13.43 5.37 10.01
C LEU A 215 13.04 5.07 8.56
N ALA A 216 13.75 4.15 7.91
CA ALA A 216 13.62 3.86 6.49
C ALA A 216 12.20 3.41 6.08
N ASN A 217 11.65 4.09 5.08
CA ASN A 217 10.55 3.60 4.24
C ASN A 217 11.10 2.73 3.09
N THR A 218 10.26 2.35 2.11
CA THR A 218 10.72 1.60 0.93
C THR A 218 11.88 2.31 0.21
N ALA A 219 11.74 3.60 -0.11
CA ALA A 219 12.76 4.34 -0.86
C ALA A 219 14.11 4.37 -0.12
N ALA A 220 14.08 4.67 1.18
CA ALA A 220 15.28 4.65 2.02
C ALA A 220 15.91 3.26 2.16
N THR A 221 15.09 2.19 2.14
CA THR A 221 15.60 0.82 2.14
C THR A 221 16.39 0.51 0.86
N LEU A 222 15.99 1.10 -0.27
CA LEU A 222 16.62 0.88 -1.58
C LEU A 222 17.89 1.69 -1.76
N ASP A 223 17.92 2.95 -1.30
CA ASP A 223 18.95 3.91 -1.70
C ASP A 223 19.72 4.57 -0.56
N HIS A 224 19.28 4.44 0.69
CA HIS A 224 19.82 5.21 1.82
C HIS A 224 20.28 4.30 2.97
N PRO A 225 21.45 3.63 2.84
CA PRO A 225 21.93 2.66 3.84
C PRO A 225 22.09 3.26 5.24
N ASP A 226 22.42 4.54 5.37
CA ASP A 226 22.56 5.23 6.67
C ASP A 226 21.23 5.38 7.43
N CYS A 227 20.09 5.20 6.74
CA CYS A 227 18.75 5.21 7.30
C CYS A 227 18.28 3.81 7.74
N VAL A 228 19.05 2.75 7.46
CA VAL A 228 18.73 1.37 7.81
C VAL A 228 19.15 1.11 9.26
N PHE A 229 18.15 1.18 10.15
CA PHE A 229 18.30 0.86 11.57
C PHE A 229 17.89 -0.60 11.85
N ASP A 230 17.30 -0.90 13.00
CA ASP A 230 17.05 -2.31 13.41
C ASP A 230 15.85 -2.89 12.64
N LEU A 231 14.96 -2.02 12.18
CA LEU A 231 13.76 -2.37 11.45
C LEU A 231 13.55 -1.38 10.29
N VAL A 232 13.27 -1.88 9.08
CA VAL A 232 12.83 -1.06 7.94
C VAL A 232 11.33 -1.22 7.72
N ARG A 233 10.64 -0.17 7.23
CA ARG A 233 9.20 -0.20 6.99
C ARG A 233 8.90 -0.15 5.49
N CYS A 234 8.71 -1.32 4.89
CA CYS A 234 8.44 -1.44 3.47
C CYS A 234 6.93 -1.45 3.23
N GLY A 235 6.46 -0.54 2.38
CA GLY A 235 5.05 -0.47 1.94
C GLY A 235 4.95 -0.78 0.45
N ILE A 236 5.05 0.25 -0.39
CA ILE A 236 4.80 0.12 -1.83
C ILE A 236 5.64 -0.97 -2.52
N GLY A 237 6.88 -1.16 -2.09
CA GLY A 237 7.79 -2.12 -2.69
C GLY A 237 7.35 -3.57 -2.46
N LEU A 238 6.57 -3.85 -1.40
CA LEU A 238 5.97 -5.18 -1.19
C LEU A 238 5.06 -5.54 -2.37
N TYR A 239 4.36 -4.55 -2.91
CA TYR A 239 3.40 -4.69 -4.01
C TYR A 239 4.04 -4.52 -5.39
N GLY A 240 5.37 -4.42 -5.43
CA GLY A 240 6.12 -4.43 -6.68
C GLY A 240 6.26 -3.09 -7.38
N LEU A 241 5.82 -2.00 -6.76
CA LEU A 241 5.93 -0.67 -7.36
C LEU A 241 7.14 0.06 -6.79
N ASP A 242 7.90 0.68 -7.67
CA ASP A 242 9.15 1.37 -7.33
C ASP A 242 8.84 2.73 -6.71
N PRO A 243 9.32 3.05 -5.49
CA PRO A 243 9.07 4.34 -4.88
C PRO A 243 9.85 5.50 -5.52
N THR A 244 10.81 5.27 -6.42
CA THR A 244 11.60 6.36 -7.02
C THR A 244 10.82 7.13 -8.09
N GLU A 245 11.18 8.40 -8.29
CA GLU A 245 10.65 9.28 -9.35
C GLU A 245 10.64 8.62 -10.75
N PRO A 246 9.66 8.94 -11.62
CA PRO A 246 9.61 8.45 -12.99
C PRO A 246 10.91 8.70 -13.76
N GLY A 247 11.36 7.68 -14.51
CA GLY A 247 12.59 7.75 -15.31
C GLY A 247 13.86 7.34 -14.56
N ALA A 248 13.81 7.14 -13.24
CA ALA A 248 14.91 6.52 -12.50
C ALA A 248 15.05 5.03 -12.87
N THR A 249 16.30 4.53 -12.91
CA THR A 249 16.56 3.10 -13.12
C THR A 249 16.18 2.32 -11.86
N PRO A 250 15.28 1.30 -11.97
CA PRO A 250 14.89 0.50 -10.83
C PRO A 250 16.08 -0.17 -10.15
N ARG A 251 16.11 -0.12 -8.82
CA ARG A 251 17.20 -0.70 -8.01
C ARG A 251 17.06 -2.19 -7.78
N LEU A 252 15.82 -2.67 -7.78
CA LEU A 252 15.47 -4.07 -7.61
C LEU A 252 14.48 -4.47 -8.70
N PRO A 253 14.51 -5.73 -9.16
CA PRO A 253 13.51 -6.26 -10.08
C PRO A 253 12.22 -6.58 -9.33
N LEU A 254 11.57 -5.56 -8.78
CA LEU A 254 10.29 -5.69 -8.10
C LEU A 254 9.20 -6.02 -9.13
N VAL A 255 8.30 -6.93 -8.79
CA VAL A 255 7.23 -7.41 -9.69
C VAL A 255 5.89 -6.89 -9.20
N PRO A 256 5.18 -6.03 -9.98
CA PRO A 256 3.86 -5.54 -9.60
C PRO A 256 2.89 -6.68 -9.30
N ALA A 257 2.27 -6.67 -8.12
CA ALA A 257 1.46 -7.79 -7.64
C ALA A 257 -0.01 -7.73 -8.12
N MET A 258 -0.51 -6.56 -8.53
CA MET A 258 -1.91 -6.39 -8.91
C MET A 258 -2.10 -6.33 -10.43
N THR A 259 -3.07 -7.11 -10.92
CA THR A 259 -3.66 -6.94 -12.25
C THR A 259 -5.13 -6.58 -12.10
N LEU A 260 -5.51 -5.37 -12.53
CA LEU A 260 -6.91 -4.94 -12.56
C LEU A 260 -7.51 -5.24 -13.94
N ARG A 261 -8.54 -6.08 -13.96
CA ARG A 261 -9.21 -6.48 -15.20
C ARG A 261 -10.73 -6.46 -15.08
N ALA A 262 -11.39 -6.31 -16.22
CA ALA A 262 -12.84 -6.32 -16.37
C ALA A 262 -13.25 -7.10 -17.61
N THR A 263 -14.56 -7.32 -17.74
CA THR A 263 -15.18 -7.99 -18.88
C THR A 263 -16.00 -6.98 -19.66
N VAL A 264 -15.86 -6.95 -20.99
CA VAL A 264 -16.66 -6.08 -21.87
C VAL A 264 -18.15 -6.39 -21.66
N ALA A 265 -18.92 -5.38 -21.26
CA ALA A 265 -20.33 -5.53 -20.94
C ALA A 265 -21.25 -5.32 -22.14
N GLN A 266 -20.82 -4.49 -23.10
CA GLN A 266 -21.57 -4.20 -24.30
C GLN A 266 -20.62 -3.82 -25.44
N VAL A 267 -20.98 -4.19 -26.66
CA VAL A 267 -20.33 -3.72 -27.89
C VAL A 267 -21.40 -3.15 -28.81
N LYS A 268 -21.10 -2.04 -29.48
CA LYS A 268 -21.97 -1.48 -30.53
C LYS A 268 -21.17 -0.79 -31.62
N ARG A 269 -21.63 -0.93 -32.87
CA ARG A 269 -21.13 -0.16 -34.01
C ARG A 269 -21.85 1.20 -34.06
N VAL A 270 -21.11 2.27 -34.30
CA VAL A 270 -21.66 3.63 -34.40
C VAL A 270 -21.08 4.37 -35.61
N PRO A 271 -21.84 5.29 -36.25
CA PRO A 271 -21.36 6.07 -37.38
C PRO A 271 -20.29 7.10 -36.96
N ALA A 272 -19.65 7.73 -37.94
CA ALA A 272 -18.80 8.90 -37.73
C ALA A 272 -19.58 10.06 -37.10
N GLY A 273 -18.92 10.88 -36.29
CA GLY A 273 -19.49 12.03 -35.58
C GLY A 273 -20.29 11.68 -34.32
N TRP A 274 -20.37 10.40 -33.94
CA TRP A 274 -21.12 9.95 -32.78
C TRP A 274 -20.47 10.44 -31.48
N GLY A 275 -21.26 11.12 -30.63
CA GLY A 275 -20.77 11.62 -29.34
C GLY A 275 -20.76 10.51 -28.28
N VAL A 276 -19.69 10.45 -27.49
CA VAL A 276 -19.46 9.40 -26.48
C VAL A 276 -19.37 10.00 -25.08
N SER A 277 -20.14 9.39 -24.16
CA SER A 277 -20.21 9.72 -22.73
C SER A 277 -20.70 11.16 -22.43
N TYR A 278 -20.67 11.53 -21.15
CA TYR A 278 -21.21 12.80 -20.65
C TYR A 278 -20.55 14.01 -21.31
N GLY A 279 -21.38 14.97 -21.74
CA GLY A 279 -20.92 16.18 -22.41
C GLY A 279 -20.38 15.97 -23.83
N LEU A 280 -20.43 14.73 -24.35
CA LEU A 280 -19.98 14.37 -25.69
C LEU A 280 -18.54 14.86 -25.98
N THR A 281 -17.66 14.75 -24.98
CA THR A 281 -16.28 15.26 -25.05
C THR A 281 -15.38 14.43 -25.96
N TYR A 282 -15.88 13.27 -26.42
CA TYR A 282 -15.27 12.47 -27.46
C TYR A 282 -16.29 12.30 -28.59
N ARG A 283 -15.81 12.44 -29.84
CA ARG A 283 -16.59 12.20 -31.05
C ARG A 283 -15.81 11.28 -31.97
N THR A 284 -16.47 10.24 -32.46
CA THR A 284 -15.89 9.32 -33.43
C THR A 284 -15.56 10.07 -34.72
N THR A 285 -14.40 9.83 -35.30
CA THR A 285 -13.99 10.46 -36.57
C THR A 285 -14.42 9.64 -37.79
N THR A 286 -14.55 8.33 -37.61
CA THR A 286 -15.03 7.37 -38.60
C THR A 286 -16.14 6.50 -37.99
N GLU A 287 -16.79 5.68 -38.82
CA GLU A 287 -17.56 4.57 -38.26
C GLU A 287 -16.62 3.68 -37.43
N THR A 288 -17.10 3.22 -36.27
CA THR A 288 -16.26 2.50 -35.32
C THR A 288 -17.07 1.62 -34.37
N THR A 289 -16.39 0.69 -33.70
CA THR A 289 -16.91 -0.16 -32.64
C THR A 289 -16.60 0.45 -31.26
N LEU A 290 -17.63 0.68 -30.45
CA LEU A 290 -17.49 1.10 -29.06
C LEU A 290 -17.71 -0.08 -28.11
N ALA A 291 -16.78 -0.28 -27.18
CA ALA A 291 -16.87 -1.29 -26.12
C ALA A 291 -17.10 -0.61 -24.76
N LEU A 292 -18.04 -1.15 -23.99
CA LEU A 292 -18.38 -0.66 -22.66
C LEU A 292 -17.66 -1.49 -21.59
N VAL A 293 -16.91 -0.82 -20.71
CA VAL A 293 -16.21 -1.43 -19.59
C VAL A 293 -16.94 -1.09 -18.29
N PRO A 294 -17.40 -2.09 -17.50
CA PRO A 294 -18.25 -1.87 -16.33
C PRO A 294 -17.43 -1.55 -15.07
N LEU A 295 -16.51 -0.59 -15.18
CA LEU A 295 -15.76 0.01 -14.08
C LEU A 295 -15.83 1.53 -14.20
N GLY A 296 -16.08 2.22 -13.09
CA GLY A 296 -16.08 3.69 -13.08
C GLY A 296 -15.40 4.27 -11.86
N TYR A 297 -15.61 5.57 -11.63
CA TYR A 297 -14.93 6.26 -10.53
C TYR A 297 -15.36 5.81 -9.13
N ALA A 298 -16.53 5.18 -8.98
CA ALA A 298 -16.93 4.54 -7.73
C ALA A 298 -16.21 3.19 -7.49
N ASP A 299 -15.68 2.57 -8.54
CA ASP A 299 -14.84 1.36 -8.46
C ASP A 299 -13.35 1.70 -8.32
N GLY A 300 -12.97 2.98 -8.37
CA GLY A 300 -11.59 3.46 -8.21
C GLY A 300 -10.93 4.01 -9.48
N ILE A 301 -11.63 4.05 -10.62
CA ILE A 301 -11.08 4.59 -11.87
C ILE A 301 -11.04 6.12 -11.79
N PRO A 302 -9.87 6.79 -11.81
CA PRO A 302 -9.81 8.23 -11.65
C PRO A 302 -10.61 8.92 -12.74
N ARG A 303 -11.51 9.84 -12.37
CA ARG A 303 -12.26 10.60 -13.38
C ARG A 303 -11.34 11.46 -14.27
N ALA A 304 -10.16 11.82 -13.74
CA ALA A 304 -9.08 12.46 -14.49
C ALA A 304 -8.55 11.61 -15.67
N ALA A 305 -8.77 10.29 -15.65
CA ALA A 305 -8.42 9.39 -16.76
C ALA A 305 -9.34 9.52 -17.99
N SER A 306 -10.34 10.42 -17.95
CA SER A 306 -11.22 10.69 -19.09
C SER A 306 -10.40 11.05 -20.32
N SER A 307 -10.63 10.34 -21.43
CA SER A 307 -9.92 10.49 -22.71
C SER A 307 -8.41 10.17 -22.71
N VAL A 308 -7.81 9.78 -21.57
CA VAL A 308 -6.35 9.56 -21.47
C VAL A 308 -5.96 8.23 -20.84
N GLY A 309 -6.85 7.62 -20.05
CA GLY A 309 -6.62 6.37 -19.34
C GLY A 309 -6.33 5.22 -20.31
N PRO A 310 -5.16 4.56 -20.22
CA PRO A 310 -4.79 3.47 -21.11
C PRO A 310 -5.43 2.15 -20.66
N VAL A 311 -5.77 1.29 -21.62
CA VAL A 311 -6.24 -0.09 -21.38
C VAL A 311 -5.70 -1.04 -22.45
N LEU A 312 -5.67 -2.34 -22.16
CA LEU A 312 -5.44 -3.40 -23.14
C LEU A 312 -6.77 -4.12 -23.42
N LEU A 313 -7.20 -4.10 -24.67
CA LEU A 313 -8.42 -4.76 -25.13
C LEU A 313 -8.25 -5.29 -26.57
N GLY A 314 -8.51 -6.59 -26.76
CA GLY A 314 -8.34 -7.25 -28.06
C GLY A 314 -6.88 -7.28 -28.51
N GLY A 315 -5.93 -7.47 -27.57
CA GLY A 315 -4.50 -7.52 -27.85
C GLY A 315 -3.88 -6.17 -28.24
N ARG A 316 -4.61 -5.06 -28.12
CA ARG A 316 -4.13 -3.71 -28.45
C ARG A 316 -4.32 -2.74 -27.30
N ARG A 317 -3.35 -1.83 -27.16
CA ARG A 317 -3.45 -0.70 -26.25
C ARG A 317 -4.40 0.34 -26.82
N ARG A 318 -5.31 0.82 -25.99
CA ARG A 318 -6.36 1.79 -26.32
C ARG A 318 -6.48 2.81 -25.20
N GLN A 319 -7.23 3.87 -25.44
CA GLN A 319 -7.58 4.86 -24.43
C GLN A 319 -9.08 4.88 -24.18
N ILE A 320 -9.46 5.35 -23.00
CA ILE A 320 -10.84 5.67 -22.68
C ILE A 320 -11.37 6.69 -23.70
N ALA A 321 -12.57 6.46 -24.24
CA ALA A 321 -13.26 7.37 -25.17
C ALA A 321 -14.27 8.23 -24.39
N GLY A 322 -13.89 9.48 -24.12
CA GLY A 322 -14.74 10.44 -23.41
C GLY A 322 -14.64 10.33 -21.89
N ARG A 323 -15.70 10.77 -21.19
CA ARG A 323 -15.69 10.84 -19.73
C ARG A 323 -15.85 9.48 -19.06
N VAL A 324 -15.11 9.27 -17.97
CA VAL A 324 -15.36 8.18 -17.00
C VAL A 324 -16.63 8.50 -16.20
N ALA A 325 -17.58 7.58 -16.17
CA ALA A 325 -18.81 7.66 -15.38
C ALA A 325 -18.64 6.97 -14.01
N MET A 326 -19.70 6.96 -13.19
CA MET A 326 -19.65 6.39 -11.84
C MET A 326 -19.30 4.91 -11.85
N ASP A 327 -19.87 4.14 -12.77
CA ASP A 327 -19.78 2.67 -12.77
C ASP A 327 -19.27 2.09 -14.11
N GLN A 328 -18.90 2.93 -15.08
CA GLN A 328 -18.50 2.49 -16.42
C GLN A 328 -17.71 3.55 -17.21
N PHE A 329 -16.97 3.09 -18.22
CA PHE A 329 -16.41 3.94 -19.28
C PHE A 329 -16.48 3.21 -20.63
N VAL A 330 -16.20 3.94 -21.71
CA VAL A 330 -16.24 3.43 -23.09
C VAL A 330 -14.83 3.43 -23.67
N VAL A 331 -14.54 2.46 -24.54
CA VAL A 331 -13.31 2.37 -25.33
C VAL A 331 -13.68 2.33 -26.80
N ASP A 332 -13.00 3.13 -27.62
CA ASP A 332 -13.11 3.07 -29.08
C ASP A 332 -12.16 1.99 -29.61
N CYS A 333 -12.72 1.00 -30.31
CA CYS A 333 -12.02 -0.19 -30.77
C CYS A 333 -11.74 -0.19 -32.28
N GLY A 334 -12.18 0.83 -33.03
CA GLY A 334 -12.06 0.83 -34.48
C GLY A 334 -12.83 -0.34 -35.12
N ASP A 335 -12.20 -0.97 -36.11
CA ASP A 335 -12.70 -2.17 -36.80
C ASP A 335 -12.22 -3.48 -36.15
N ASP A 336 -11.51 -3.40 -35.03
CA ASP A 336 -10.98 -4.60 -34.37
C ASP A 336 -12.15 -5.45 -33.79
N PRO A 337 -12.08 -6.79 -33.93
CA PRO A 337 -13.15 -7.67 -33.46
C PRO A 337 -13.14 -7.75 -31.93
N VAL A 338 -14.07 -7.03 -31.31
CA VAL A 338 -14.31 -7.05 -29.85
C VAL A 338 -15.73 -7.54 -29.59
N ALA A 339 -15.88 -8.46 -28.65
CA ALA A 339 -17.15 -9.07 -28.27
C ALA A 339 -17.49 -8.80 -26.79
N ILE A 340 -18.78 -8.93 -26.46
CA ILE A 340 -19.24 -9.01 -25.07
C ILE A 340 -18.59 -10.25 -24.45
N GLY A 341 -18.03 -10.10 -23.25
CA GLY A 341 -17.29 -11.19 -22.60
C GLY A 341 -15.77 -11.11 -22.76
N ASP A 342 -15.27 -10.27 -23.67
CA ASP A 342 -13.82 -10.11 -23.84
C ASP A 342 -13.17 -9.47 -22.61
N ALA A 343 -11.94 -9.88 -22.32
CA ALA A 343 -11.16 -9.32 -21.22
C ALA A 343 -10.59 -7.94 -21.57
N VAL A 344 -10.70 -7.03 -20.61
CA VAL A 344 -10.04 -5.72 -20.62
C VAL A 344 -9.09 -5.66 -19.43
N THR A 345 -7.80 -5.45 -19.68
CA THR A 345 -6.83 -5.20 -18.60
C THR A 345 -6.59 -3.71 -18.51
N LEU A 346 -6.90 -3.12 -17.35
CA LEU A 346 -6.70 -1.70 -17.12
C LEU A 346 -5.23 -1.46 -16.78
N PHE A 347 -4.71 -2.20 -15.81
CA PHE A 347 -3.28 -2.24 -15.53
C PHE A 347 -2.83 -3.58 -14.96
N GLY A 348 -1.54 -3.88 -15.09
CA GLY A 348 -0.87 -5.07 -14.55
C GLY A 348 0.65 -4.89 -14.46
N PRO A 349 1.42 -5.99 -14.40
CA PRO A 349 2.89 -5.97 -14.42
C PRO A 349 3.52 -5.37 -15.67
N GLY A 350 2.78 -5.30 -16.78
CA GLY A 350 3.26 -4.83 -18.09
C GLY A 350 3.87 -5.94 -18.95
N THR A 351 3.94 -7.18 -18.45
CA THR A 351 4.61 -8.31 -19.12
C THR A 351 3.86 -8.86 -20.33
N ALA A 352 2.55 -8.59 -20.46
CA ALA A 352 1.74 -8.96 -21.61
C ALA A 352 1.38 -7.75 -22.50
N GLY A 353 2.08 -6.61 -22.32
CA GLY A 353 1.82 -5.37 -23.05
C GLY A 353 0.64 -4.57 -22.52
N GLU A 354 0.06 -4.94 -21.37
CA GLU A 354 -0.91 -4.13 -20.65
C GLU A 354 -0.29 -2.85 -20.06
N PRO A 355 -1.08 -1.80 -19.79
CA PRO A 355 -0.59 -0.64 -19.05
C PRO A 355 -0.15 -1.01 -17.63
N THR A 356 0.71 -0.21 -17.02
CA THR A 356 1.07 -0.34 -15.61
C THR A 356 0.31 0.66 -14.72
N ALA A 357 0.29 0.43 -13.41
CA ALA A 357 -0.25 1.41 -12.45
C ALA A 357 0.49 2.76 -12.53
N ARG A 358 1.78 2.75 -12.88
CA ARG A 358 2.59 3.94 -13.13
C ARG A 358 2.13 4.73 -14.34
N GLU A 359 1.88 4.06 -15.47
CA GLU A 359 1.35 4.72 -16.66
C GLU A 359 -0.02 5.37 -16.38
N TRP A 360 -0.87 4.72 -15.57
CA TRP A 360 -2.11 5.32 -15.08
C TRP A 360 -1.87 6.56 -14.21
N ALA A 361 -0.88 6.50 -13.32
CA ALA A 361 -0.52 7.61 -12.46
C ALA A 361 -0.02 8.83 -13.27
N GLU A 362 0.85 8.59 -14.24
CA GLU A 362 1.42 9.62 -15.14
C GLU A 362 0.33 10.35 -15.92
N VAL A 363 -0.58 9.62 -16.58
CA VAL A 363 -1.65 10.26 -17.38
C VAL A 363 -2.72 10.96 -16.53
N THR A 364 -2.79 10.66 -15.23
CA THR A 364 -3.75 11.27 -14.30
C THR A 364 -3.14 12.31 -13.37
N GLY A 365 -1.83 12.54 -13.44
CA GLY A 365 -1.12 13.54 -12.63
C GLY A 365 -1.03 13.16 -11.16
N THR A 366 -0.78 11.89 -10.85
CA THR A 366 -0.63 11.36 -9.49
C THR A 366 0.49 10.33 -9.40
N ILE A 367 0.55 9.56 -8.32
CA ILE A 367 1.49 8.47 -8.06
C ILE A 367 0.78 7.11 -8.07
N ASP A 368 1.52 6.05 -8.41
CA ASP A 368 0.99 4.68 -8.51
C ASP A 368 0.44 4.15 -7.17
N TYR A 369 0.92 4.65 -6.04
CA TYR A 369 0.34 4.48 -4.71
C TYR A 369 -1.16 4.80 -4.68
N GLU A 370 -1.56 5.94 -5.26
CA GLU A 370 -2.95 6.37 -5.27
C GLU A 370 -3.79 5.47 -6.17
N ILE A 371 -3.25 5.08 -7.34
CA ILE A 371 -3.94 4.23 -8.31
C ILE A 371 -4.34 2.90 -7.68
N VAL A 372 -3.40 2.19 -7.04
CA VAL A 372 -3.69 0.87 -6.46
C VAL A 372 -4.52 0.93 -5.18
N THR A 373 -4.33 1.98 -4.37
CA THR A 373 -5.03 2.12 -3.08
C THR A 373 -6.50 2.50 -3.26
N ARG A 374 -6.86 3.20 -4.35
CA ARG A 374 -8.23 3.68 -4.58
C ARG A 374 -9.17 2.65 -5.19
N ILE A 375 -8.71 1.45 -5.51
CA ILE A 375 -9.59 0.40 -6.05
C ILE A 375 -10.68 0.08 -5.01
N GLY A 376 -11.94 0.34 -5.36
CA GLY A 376 -13.07 0.30 -4.43
C GLY A 376 -13.45 -1.13 -4.02
N SER A 377 -14.19 -1.27 -2.93
CA SER A 377 -14.63 -2.57 -2.39
C SER A 377 -15.59 -3.35 -3.32
N ARG A 378 -16.21 -2.68 -4.31
CA ARG A 378 -17.01 -3.31 -5.38
C ARG A 378 -16.19 -4.14 -6.36
N VAL A 379 -14.86 -3.99 -6.35
CA VAL A 379 -13.93 -4.80 -7.13
C VAL A 379 -13.39 -5.91 -6.22
N PRO A 380 -13.80 -7.17 -6.42
CA PRO A 380 -13.33 -8.27 -5.60
C PRO A 380 -11.82 -8.45 -5.80
N ARG A 381 -11.10 -8.70 -4.71
CA ARG A 381 -9.70 -9.11 -4.74
C ARG A 381 -9.67 -10.63 -4.86
N ARG A 382 -8.97 -11.12 -5.88
CA ARG A 382 -8.73 -12.55 -6.06
C ARG A 382 -7.24 -12.83 -5.87
N PRO A 383 -6.85 -13.46 -4.75
CA PRO A 383 -5.50 -13.96 -4.61
C PRO A 383 -5.14 -14.96 -5.72
N SER A 384 -3.90 -14.91 -6.18
CA SER A 384 -3.24 -15.92 -7.01
C SER A 384 -1.86 -16.23 -6.45
N GLY A 385 -1.27 -17.35 -6.86
CA GLY A 385 -0.08 -17.91 -6.21
C GLY A 385 -0.43 -18.79 -5.01
N ALA A 386 0.52 -19.52 -4.48
CA ALA A 386 0.25 -20.49 -3.42
C ALA A 386 0.06 -19.77 -2.06
N PRO A 387 -1.09 -19.92 -1.38
CA PRO A 387 -1.10 -19.72 0.06
C PRO A 387 -0.28 -20.88 0.63
N GLY A 388 0.94 -20.61 1.11
CA GLY A 388 1.91 -21.60 1.55
C GLY A 388 1.26 -22.86 2.10
N GLY A 389 1.30 -23.93 1.31
CA GLY A 389 0.92 -25.25 1.77
C GLY A 389 1.97 -25.69 2.77
N GLU A 390 1.54 -25.96 4.00
CA GLU A 390 2.27 -26.87 4.87
C GLU A 390 2.37 -28.21 4.12
N SER A 391 3.59 -28.59 3.75
CA SER A 391 3.96 -29.96 3.41
C SER A 391 4.66 -30.59 4.60
#